data_AF-A0A7J4QT69-F1
#
_entry.id   AF-A0A7J4QT69-F1
#
_cell.length_a   1.000
_cell.length_b   1.000
_cell.length_c   1.000
_cell.angle_alpha   90.00
_cell.angle_beta   90.00
_cell.angle_gamma   90.00
#
_symmetry.space_group_name_H-M   'P 1'
#
loop_
_entity.id
_entity.type
_entity.pdbx_description
1 polymer ?
#
loop_
_entity_poly.entity_id
_entity_poly.type
_entity_poly.pdbx_seq_one_letter_code
_entity_poly.pdbx_strand_id
1 'polypeptide(L)'
;MTEQVIEGASLPEGIEVDETSAYFGITKSSDIVHQLMSMDRNQSIVEFFGMVSDIVLKPGDFDFEEASKILNCEGGEIYFLVSGHLGLMSFSDPILHYLGLPNSLGEDSPNGKPTIGDTQFESIKRLADPMNILKVLAIAQTTGGSDEVMKYYLTMSKILQDVNTNSTLLAEIAEEFDASLDVIGHAIPISNLANSTIDTSDISTTSSLKPEPTKIESEPKPVENVPIST
;
A
#
# COMPACT_ATOMS: atom_id res chain seq x y z
N MET A 1 -1.34 44.35 -24.77
CA MET A 1 -1.43 42.97 -24.27
C MET A 1 -1.21 43.08 -22.77
N THR A 2 -2.25 42.85 -21.98
CA THR A 2 -2.26 42.99 -20.52
C THR A 2 -1.60 41.77 -19.88
N GLU A 3 -0.52 41.98 -19.13
CA GLU A 3 -0.02 41.00 -18.16
C GLU A 3 -1.05 40.86 -17.04
N GLN A 4 -1.58 39.65 -16.86
CA GLN A 4 -2.34 39.29 -15.67
C GLN A 4 -1.38 38.69 -14.67
N VAL A 5 -1.10 39.45 -13.61
CA VAL A 5 -0.49 38.97 -12.38
C VAL A 5 -1.49 38.03 -11.71
N ILE A 6 -1.09 36.78 -11.50
CA ILE A 6 -1.83 35.83 -10.67
C ILE A 6 -1.19 35.88 -9.29
N GLU A 7 -1.81 36.62 -8.37
CA GLU A 7 -1.47 36.57 -6.94
C GLU A 7 -1.81 35.16 -6.40
N GLY A 8 -0.83 34.46 -5.82
CA GLY A 8 -1.13 33.23 -5.09
C GLY A 8 -0.01 32.22 -4.82
N ALA A 9 1.24 32.45 -5.25
CA ALA A 9 2.34 31.51 -4.96
C ALA A 9 3.41 32.16 -4.07
N SER A 10 3.17 32.16 -2.76
CA SER A 10 4.23 32.43 -1.78
C SER A 10 4.84 31.08 -1.35
N LEU A 11 6.02 30.77 -1.87
CA LEU A 11 6.85 29.66 -1.40
C LEU A 11 7.24 29.90 0.08
N PRO A 12 7.09 28.92 0.98
CA PRO A 12 7.84 28.93 2.24
C PRO A 12 9.33 28.81 1.91
N GLU A 13 10.15 29.75 2.38
CA GLU A 13 11.60 29.64 2.25
C GLU A 13 12.10 28.44 3.09
N GLY A 14 12.63 27.40 2.45
CA GLY A 14 13.49 26.43 3.14
C GLY A 14 13.47 24.96 2.73
N ILE A 15 12.71 24.53 1.72
CA ILE A 15 12.77 23.13 1.25
C ILE A 15 13.01 23.13 -0.26
N GLU A 16 14.19 22.66 -0.70
CA GLU A 16 14.42 22.31 -2.10
C GLU A 16 13.58 21.07 -2.43
N VAL A 17 12.38 21.30 -2.93
CA VAL A 17 11.52 20.24 -3.47
C VAL A 17 11.76 20.15 -4.98
N ASP A 18 12.18 18.96 -5.44
CA ASP A 18 12.34 18.61 -6.85
C ASP A 18 11.05 18.94 -7.64
N GLU A 19 11.17 19.37 -8.91
CA GLU A 19 10.04 19.83 -9.75
C GLU A 19 8.93 18.77 -9.87
N THR A 20 9.27 17.49 -9.71
CA THR A 20 8.31 16.37 -9.67
C THR A 20 7.37 16.44 -8.45
N SER A 21 7.83 16.99 -7.33
CA SER A 21 7.07 17.11 -6.07
C SER A 21 6.08 18.27 -6.08
N ALA A 22 6.33 19.30 -6.91
CA ALA A 22 5.41 20.42 -7.09
C ALA A 22 4.19 20.05 -7.96
N TYR A 23 4.32 19.06 -8.85
CA TYR A 23 3.20 18.55 -9.65
C TYR A 23 2.22 17.72 -8.81
N PHE A 24 2.69 17.14 -7.71
CA PHE A 24 1.89 16.41 -6.72
C PHE A 24 1.88 17.15 -5.37
N GLY A 25 1.40 18.39 -5.37
CA GLY A 25 0.54 18.91 -4.31
C GLY A 25 1.03 19.04 -2.86
N ILE A 26 2.28 18.74 -2.50
CA ILE A 26 2.74 18.69 -1.09
C ILE A 26 2.49 20.02 -0.36
N THR A 27 1.35 20.14 0.33
CA THR A 27 1.10 21.27 1.24
C THR A 27 0.39 20.89 2.53
N LYS A 28 -0.06 19.64 2.72
CA LYS A 28 -0.51 19.14 4.04
C LYS A 28 -0.09 17.69 4.28
N SER A 29 0.94 17.53 5.12
CA SER A 29 1.33 16.28 5.78
C SER A 29 0.12 15.56 6.37
N SER A 30 -0.34 14.39 5.90
CA SER A 30 -1.35 13.63 6.64
C SER A 30 -0.75 12.88 7.83
N ASP A 31 -1.29 13.12 9.03
CA ASP A 31 -0.83 12.49 10.28
C ASP A 31 -0.77 10.95 10.19
N ILE A 32 -1.70 10.32 9.44
CA ILE A 32 -1.71 8.87 9.27
C ILE A 32 -0.53 8.36 8.44
N VAL A 33 -0.15 9.08 7.38
CA VAL A 33 0.98 8.68 6.52
C VAL A 33 2.28 8.81 7.31
N HIS A 34 2.46 9.92 8.03
CA HIS A 34 3.59 10.08 8.93
C HIS A 34 3.64 9.01 10.02
N GLN A 35 2.49 8.65 10.59
CA GLN A 35 2.40 7.57 11.57
C GLN A 35 2.83 6.23 10.95
N LEU A 36 2.31 5.87 9.78
CA LEU A 36 2.68 4.64 9.07
C LEU A 36 4.17 4.61 8.73
N MET A 37 4.76 5.74 8.35
CA MET A 37 6.20 5.86 8.10
C MET A 37 7.06 5.75 9.37
N SER A 38 6.51 6.06 10.54
CA SER A 38 7.21 5.94 11.83
C SER A 38 7.20 4.51 12.40
N MET A 39 6.31 3.65 11.89
CA MET A 39 6.21 2.24 12.29
C MET A 39 7.32 1.38 11.65
N ASP A 40 7.58 0.21 12.25
CA ASP A 40 8.32 -0.84 11.54
C ASP A 40 7.61 -1.19 10.23
N ARG A 41 8.37 -1.53 9.19
CA ARG A 41 7.83 -1.80 7.85
C ARG A 41 6.73 -2.86 7.89
N ASN A 42 6.90 -3.95 8.64
CA ASN A 42 5.91 -5.03 8.68
C ASN A 42 4.62 -4.58 9.37
N GLN A 43 4.74 -3.81 10.45
CA GLN A 43 3.59 -3.20 11.13
C GLN A 43 2.86 -2.24 10.19
N SER A 44 3.60 -1.40 9.48
CA SER A 44 3.07 -0.43 8.53
C SER A 44 2.29 -1.11 7.40
N ILE A 45 2.79 -2.24 6.87
CA ILE A 45 2.08 -3.05 5.86
C ILE A 45 0.73 -3.52 6.41
N VAL A 46 0.71 -4.09 7.61
CA VAL A 46 -0.52 -4.58 8.26
C VAL A 46 -1.53 -3.46 8.47
N GLU A 47 -1.10 -2.34 9.05
CA GLU A 47 -1.97 -1.18 9.30
C GLU A 47 -2.54 -0.63 7.99
N PHE A 48 -1.69 -0.49 6.98
CA PHE A 48 -2.08 0.01 5.67
C PHE A 48 -3.22 -0.84 5.07
N PHE A 49 -3.03 -2.16 4.98
CA PHE A 49 -4.07 -3.05 4.45
C PHE A 49 -5.31 -3.10 5.36
N GLY A 50 -5.16 -2.95 6.68
CA GLY A 50 -6.27 -2.80 7.60
C GLY A 50 -7.20 -1.62 7.27
N MET A 51 -6.67 -0.56 6.67
CA MET A 51 -7.44 0.64 6.30
C MET A 51 -7.97 0.63 4.86
N VAL A 52 -7.23 0.05 3.91
CA VAL A 52 -7.53 0.24 2.47
C VAL A 52 -7.93 -1.03 1.71
N SER A 53 -7.99 -2.21 2.34
CA SER A 53 -8.26 -3.46 1.61
C SER A 53 -9.55 -3.44 0.77
N ASP A 54 -10.62 -2.83 1.26
CA ASP A 54 -11.88 -2.70 0.53
C ASP A 54 -11.74 -1.86 -0.76
N ILE A 55 -10.83 -0.89 -0.77
CA ILE A 55 -10.52 -0.09 -1.96
C ILE A 55 -9.62 -0.89 -2.90
N VAL A 56 -8.58 -1.53 -2.37
CA VAL A 56 -7.62 -2.33 -3.15
C VAL A 56 -8.31 -3.45 -3.92
N LEU A 57 -9.34 -4.06 -3.35
CA LEU A 57 -10.09 -5.16 -3.96
C LEU A 57 -11.16 -4.71 -4.98
N LYS A 58 -11.34 -3.41 -5.20
CA LYS A 58 -12.25 -2.95 -6.25
C LYS A 58 -11.80 -3.40 -7.63
N PRO A 59 -12.73 -3.60 -8.58
CA PRO A 59 -12.38 -3.85 -9.97
C PRO A 59 -11.54 -2.72 -10.56
N GLY A 60 -10.50 -3.06 -11.31
CA GLY A 60 -9.54 -2.09 -11.87
C GLY A 60 -8.28 -1.94 -11.03
N ASP A 61 -7.54 -0.87 -11.28
CA ASP A 61 -6.30 -0.54 -10.55
C ASP A 61 -6.61 0.09 -9.19
N PHE A 62 -5.61 0.13 -8.31
CA PHE A 62 -5.76 0.74 -7.00
C PHE A 62 -6.07 2.24 -7.12
N ASP A 63 -7.22 2.64 -6.59
CA ASP A 63 -7.68 4.04 -6.62
C ASP A 63 -7.04 4.84 -5.48
N PHE A 64 -5.91 5.47 -5.78
CA PHE A 64 -5.21 6.37 -4.85
C PHE A 64 -6.06 7.59 -4.44
N GLU A 65 -6.99 8.06 -5.28
CA GLU A 65 -7.86 9.19 -4.96
C GLU A 65 -8.97 8.80 -3.99
N GLU A 66 -9.44 7.57 -4.05
CA GLU A 66 -10.40 7.06 -3.07
C GLU A 66 -9.70 6.71 -1.76
N ALA A 67 -8.53 6.07 -1.82
CA ALA A 67 -7.75 5.76 -0.63
C ALA A 67 -7.34 7.02 0.14
N SER A 68 -7.03 8.11 -0.58
CA SER A 68 -6.68 9.39 0.01
C SER A 68 -7.81 10.03 0.80
N LYS A 69 -9.07 9.77 0.43
CA LYS A 69 -10.26 10.20 1.19
C LYS A 69 -10.41 9.43 2.49
N ILE A 70 -10.12 8.12 2.50
CA ILE A 70 -10.15 7.30 3.72
C ILE A 70 -9.04 7.71 4.68
N LEU A 71 -7.84 7.88 4.15
CA LEU A 71 -6.64 8.21 4.92
C LEU A 71 -6.53 9.71 5.23
N ASN A 72 -7.44 10.54 4.73
CA ASN A 72 -7.39 12.00 4.86
C ASN A 72 -6.00 12.56 4.49
N CYS A 73 -5.49 12.14 3.33
CA CYS A 73 -4.17 12.48 2.80
C CYS A 73 -4.28 12.82 1.31
N GLU A 74 -3.16 13.08 0.66
CA GLU A 74 -3.09 13.21 -0.80
C GLU A 74 -2.76 11.84 -1.45
N GLY A 75 -3.23 11.61 -2.67
CA GLY A 75 -2.95 10.35 -3.38
C GLY A 75 -1.46 10.12 -3.63
N GLY A 76 -0.69 11.20 -3.85
CA GLY A 76 0.76 11.15 -3.99
C GLY A 76 1.48 10.67 -2.73
N GLU A 77 0.97 11.00 -1.53
CA GLU A 77 1.53 10.51 -0.27
C GLU A 77 1.35 9.00 -0.12
N ILE A 78 0.21 8.46 -0.54
CA ILE A 78 -0.04 7.02 -0.55
C ILE A 78 0.89 6.32 -1.53
N TYR A 79 1.05 6.87 -2.74
CA TYR A 79 1.99 6.31 -3.70
C TYR A 79 3.42 6.31 -3.14
N PHE A 80 3.86 7.40 -2.51
CA PHE A 80 5.16 7.50 -1.86
C PHE A 80 5.33 6.47 -0.73
N LEU A 81 4.30 6.28 0.10
CA LEU A 81 4.30 5.27 1.15
C LEU A 81 4.43 3.84 0.57
N VAL A 82 3.63 3.50 -0.43
CA VAL A 82 3.56 2.15 -1.02
C VAL A 82 4.81 1.81 -1.82
N SER A 83 5.32 2.76 -2.60
CA SER A 83 6.53 2.59 -3.42
C SER A 83 7.82 2.68 -2.59
N GLY A 84 7.86 3.56 -1.58
CA GLY A 84 9.01 3.81 -0.72
C GLY A 84 9.01 2.92 0.52
N HIS A 85 8.38 3.40 1.60
CA HIS A 85 8.47 2.78 2.94
C HIS A 85 8.02 1.32 2.96
N LEU A 86 6.89 1.02 2.32
CA LEU A 86 6.38 -0.36 2.24
C LEU A 86 7.16 -1.19 1.20
N GLY A 87 7.71 -0.54 0.17
CA GLY A 87 8.47 -1.18 -0.91
C GLY A 87 7.66 -2.23 -1.66
N LEU A 88 6.36 -2.01 -1.84
CA LEU A 88 5.45 -2.96 -2.47
C LEU A 88 5.47 -2.85 -4.00
N MET A 89 5.83 -1.67 -4.54
CA MET A 89 5.92 -1.48 -5.99
C MET A 89 7.08 -2.23 -6.65
N SER A 90 8.16 -2.48 -5.93
CA SER A 90 9.33 -3.25 -6.39
C SER A 90 9.35 -4.68 -5.83
N PHE A 91 8.34 -5.08 -5.07
CA PHE A 91 8.33 -6.37 -4.37
C PHE A 91 8.42 -7.56 -5.32
N SER A 92 7.78 -7.47 -6.48
CA SER A 92 7.75 -8.50 -7.52
C SER A 92 8.88 -8.39 -8.55
N ASP A 93 9.84 -7.47 -8.39
CA ASP A 93 10.99 -7.33 -9.30
C ASP A 93 11.78 -8.64 -9.50
N PRO A 94 11.97 -9.52 -8.49
CA PRO A 94 12.58 -10.83 -8.71
C PRO A 94 11.82 -11.68 -9.74
N ILE A 95 10.49 -11.58 -9.80
CA ILE A 95 9.68 -12.26 -10.82
C ILE A 95 9.94 -11.63 -12.19
N LEU A 96 9.91 -10.31 -12.30
CA LEU A 96 10.15 -9.61 -13.57
C LEU A 96 11.53 -9.95 -14.12
N HIS A 97 12.55 -9.94 -13.26
CA HIS A 97 13.90 -10.36 -13.63
C HIS A 97 13.96 -11.82 -14.07
N TYR A 98 13.29 -12.74 -13.37
CA TYR A 98 13.20 -14.15 -13.81
C TYR A 98 12.55 -14.30 -15.19
N LEU A 99 11.52 -13.52 -15.48
CA LEU A 99 10.81 -13.54 -16.77
C LEU A 99 11.58 -12.85 -17.90
N GLY A 100 12.69 -12.17 -17.61
CA GLY A 100 13.43 -11.37 -18.60
C GLY A 100 12.73 -10.06 -18.95
N LEU A 101 11.92 -9.50 -18.04
CA LEU A 101 11.18 -8.26 -18.21
C LEU A 101 11.83 -7.10 -17.44
N PRO A 102 11.62 -5.84 -17.88
CA PRO A 102 12.06 -4.68 -17.11
C PRO A 102 11.48 -4.67 -15.69
N ASN A 103 12.25 -4.17 -14.73
CA ASN A 103 11.79 -4.04 -13.34
C ASN A 103 10.82 -2.86 -13.15
N SER A 104 10.36 -2.65 -11.92
CA SER A 104 9.49 -1.55 -11.52
C SER A 104 10.03 -0.14 -11.82
N LEU A 105 11.35 0.01 -12.01
CA LEU A 105 12.01 1.27 -12.39
C LEU A 105 12.22 1.40 -13.91
N GLY A 106 11.83 0.40 -14.69
CA GLY A 106 12.01 0.36 -16.14
C GLY A 106 13.42 -0.06 -16.58
N GLU A 107 14.24 -0.58 -15.68
CA GLU A 107 15.57 -1.09 -15.99
C GLU A 107 15.46 -2.50 -16.60
N ASP A 108 16.21 -2.75 -17.67
CA ASP A 108 16.21 -4.04 -18.36
C ASP A 108 16.62 -5.20 -17.42
N SER A 109 16.01 -6.37 -17.63
CA SER A 109 16.40 -7.56 -16.87
C SER A 109 17.84 -8.00 -17.18
N PRO A 110 18.61 -8.43 -16.16
CA PRO A 110 19.89 -9.08 -16.39
C PRO A 110 19.74 -10.49 -16.99
N ASN A 111 18.53 -11.08 -16.98
CA ASN A 111 18.26 -12.44 -17.45
C ASN A 111 17.50 -12.44 -18.78
N GLY A 112 17.65 -13.52 -19.56
CA GLY A 112 16.80 -13.77 -20.72
C GLY A 112 15.46 -14.42 -20.34
N LYS A 113 14.51 -14.46 -21.30
CA LYS A 113 13.22 -15.16 -21.12
C LYS A 113 13.46 -16.63 -20.70
N PRO A 114 12.80 -17.12 -19.64
CA PRO A 114 12.96 -18.49 -19.16
C PRO A 114 12.32 -19.50 -20.12
N THR A 115 12.77 -20.76 -20.05
CA THR A 115 12.20 -21.86 -20.87
C THR A 115 10.99 -22.48 -20.17
N ILE A 116 9.91 -21.71 -20.07
CA ILE A 116 8.61 -22.14 -19.52
C ILE A 116 7.51 -22.02 -20.57
N GLY A 117 6.37 -22.69 -20.36
CA GLY A 117 5.23 -22.59 -21.26
C GLY A 117 4.61 -21.20 -21.26
N ASP A 118 4.02 -20.77 -22.39
CA ASP A 118 3.47 -19.41 -22.52
C ASP A 118 2.33 -19.13 -21.53
N THR A 119 1.48 -20.11 -21.23
CA THR A 119 0.43 -19.97 -20.20
C THR A 119 1.05 -19.70 -18.83
N GLN A 120 2.07 -20.48 -18.45
CA GLN A 120 2.77 -20.28 -17.18
C GLN A 120 3.45 -18.91 -17.12
N PHE A 121 4.07 -18.49 -18.23
CA PHE A 121 4.71 -17.19 -18.36
C PHE A 121 3.71 -16.04 -18.11
N GLU A 122 2.57 -16.04 -18.78
CA GLU A 122 1.58 -14.96 -18.64
C GLU A 122 0.91 -14.96 -17.25
N SER A 123 0.65 -16.14 -16.65
CA SER A 123 0.12 -16.23 -15.28
C SER A 123 1.07 -15.59 -14.26
N ILE A 124 2.36 -15.97 -14.31
CA ILE A 124 3.39 -15.43 -13.41
C ILE A 124 3.61 -13.94 -13.67
N LYS A 125 3.63 -13.51 -14.93
CA LYS A 125 3.79 -12.09 -15.31
C LYS A 125 2.67 -11.23 -14.76
N ARG A 126 1.42 -11.68 -14.86
CA ARG A 126 0.28 -10.93 -14.31
C ARG A 126 0.35 -10.87 -12.79
N LEU A 127 0.71 -11.97 -12.11
CA LEU A 127 0.93 -11.95 -10.66
C LEU A 127 2.01 -10.95 -10.26
N ALA A 128 3.03 -10.76 -11.10
CA ALA A 128 4.11 -9.80 -10.87
C ALA A 128 3.71 -8.33 -11.00
N ASP A 129 2.50 -8.02 -11.48
CA ASP A 129 2.00 -6.64 -11.49
C ASP A 129 1.89 -6.12 -10.05
N PRO A 130 2.53 -4.98 -9.71
CA PRO A 130 2.42 -4.39 -8.38
C PRO A 130 0.99 -4.23 -7.87
N MET A 131 0.03 -3.90 -8.74
CA MET A 131 -1.38 -3.77 -8.36
C MET A 131 -1.98 -5.12 -7.93
N ASN A 132 -1.56 -6.20 -8.58
CA ASN A 132 -1.98 -7.55 -8.20
C ASN A 132 -1.32 -8.01 -6.89
N ILE A 133 -0.08 -7.62 -6.63
CA ILE A 133 0.56 -7.83 -5.31
C ILE A 133 -0.22 -7.13 -4.20
N LEU A 134 -0.66 -5.88 -4.42
CA LEU A 134 -1.52 -5.21 -3.44
C LEU A 134 -2.81 -5.99 -3.20
N LYS A 135 -3.45 -6.50 -4.25
CA LYS A 135 -4.66 -7.32 -4.13
C LYS A 135 -4.42 -8.63 -3.40
N VAL A 136 -3.30 -9.32 -3.63
CA VAL A 136 -2.92 -10.54 -2.89
C VAL A 136 -2.87 -10.27 -1.38
N LEU A 137 -2.29 -9.13 -0.96
CA LEU A 137 -2.23 -8.78 0.46
C LEU A 137 -3.57 -8.27 1.01
N ALA A 138 -4.38 -7.59 0.20
CA ALA A 138 -5.74 -7.21 0.60
C ALA A 138 -6.66 -8.43 0.76
N ILE A 139 -6.53 -9.47 -0.08
CA ILE A 139 -7.21 -10.76 0.10
C ILE A 139 -6.88 -11.31 1.48
N ALA A 140 -5.58 -11.39 1.83
CA ALA A 140 -5.12 -11.87 3.13
C ALA A 140 -5.77 -11.12 4.31
N GLN A 141 -5.84 -9.79 4.24
CA GLN A 141 -6.50 -8.99 5.26
C GLN A 141 -7.99 -9.31 5.39
N THR A 142 -8.70 -9.50 4.27
CA THR A 142 -10.14 -9.81 4.30
C THR A 142 -10.46 -11.24 4.73
N THR A 143 -9.54 -12.19 4.52
CA THR A 143 -9.76 -13.61 4.83
C THR A 143 -9.28 -14.02 6.23
N GLY A 144 -8.27 -13.34 6.77
CA GLY A 144 -7.65 -13.74 8.03
C GLY A 144 -6.93 -12.62 8.77
N GLY A 145 -7.15 -11.36 8.36
CA GLY A 145 -6.68 -10.18 9.06
C GLY A 145 -5.16 -10.02 9.06
N SER A 146 -4.69 -9.26 10.04
CA SER A 146 -3.30 -8.81 10.19
C SER A 146 -2.26 -9.94 10.13
N ASP A 147 -2.55 -11.06 10.80
CA ASP A 147 -1.64 -12.20 10.85
C ASP A 147 -1.55 -12.90 9.49
N GLU A 148 -2.65 -12.95 8.75
CA GLU A 148 -2.66 -13.53 7.40
C GLU A 148 -1.95 -12.62 6.39
N VAL A 149 -2.07 -11.29 6.51
CA VAL A 149 -1.27 -10.34 5.70
C VAL A 149 0.22 -10.61 5.86
N MET A 150 0.72 -10.72 7.10
CA MET A 150 2.14 -10.99 7.33
C MET A 150 2.54 -12.38 6.85
N LYS A 151 1.68 -13.38 7.05
CA LYS A 151 1.93 -14.71 6.52
C LYS A 151 2.10 -14.70 5.01
N TYR A 152 1.20 -14.03 4.26
CA TYR A 152 1.28 -13.93 2.80
C TYR A 152 2.55 -13.20 2.38
N TYR A 153 2.81 -12.03 2.98
CA TYR A 153 3.96 -11.20 2.65
C TYR A 153 5.30 -11.96 2.83
N LEU A 154 5.48 -12.65 3.96
CA LEU A 154 6.72 -13.38 4.24
C LEU A 154 6.85 -14.66 3.41
N THR A 155 5.73 -15.33 3.14
CA THR A 155 5.71 -16.52 2.27
C THR A 155 6.12 -16.15 0.87
N MET A 156 5.51 -15.10 0.32
CA MET A 156 5.91 -14.54 -0.97
C MET A 156 7.38 -14.10 -0.95
N SER A 157 7.82 -13.36 0.07
CA SER A 157 9.23 -12.94 0.20
C SER A 157 10.20 -14.13 0.14
N LYS A 158 9.86 -15.24 0.79
CA LYS A 158 10.65 -16.48 0.76
C LYS A 158 10.63 -17.16 -0.62
N ILE A 159 9.46 -17.23 -1.26
CA ILE A 159 9.32 -17.76 -2.62
C ILE A 159 10.19 -16.98 -3.61
N LEU A 160 10.20 -15.65 -3.47
CA LEU A 160 10.92 -14.73 -4.35
C LEU A 160 12.45 -14.77 -4.21
N GLN A 161 12.98 -15.39 -3.15
CA GLN A 161 14.43 -15.62 -3.03
C GLN A 161 14.95 -16.59 -4.10
N ASP A 162 14.10 -17.47 -4.63
CA ASP A 162 14.43 -18.37 -5.74
C ASP A 162 13.19 -18.60 -6.62
N VAL A 163 12.93 -17.63 -7.51
CA VAL A 163 11.78 -17.68 -8.43
C VAL A 163 11.87 -18.86 -9.40
N ASN A 164 13.08 -19.25 -9.81
CA ASN A 164 13.27 -20.33 -10.76
C ASN A 164 12.79 -21.67 -10.17
N THR A 165 13.23 -22.00 -8.96
CA THR A 165 12.80 -23.21 -8.25
C THR A 165 11.31 -23.19 -7.91
N ASN A 166 10.73 -22.01 -7.66
CA ASN A 166 9.33 -21.85 -7.26
C ASN A 166 8.37 -21.48 -8.40
N SER A 167 8.81 -21.55 -9.67
CA SER A 167 8.01 -21.07 -10.81
C SER A 167 6.67 -21.80 -10.98
N THR A 168 6.60 -23.10 -10.70
CA THR A 168 5.34 -23.85 -10.69
C THR A 168 4.41 -23.38 -9.58
N LEU A 169 4.92 -23.21 -8.35
CA LEU A 169 4.15 -22.72 -7.22
C LEU A 169 3.61 -21.30 -7.47
N LEU A 170 4.41 -20.42 -8.08
CA LEU A 170 3.98 -19.08 -8.45
C LEU A 170 2.84 -19.09 -9.48
N ALA A 171 2.85 -20.05 -10.40
CA ALA A 171 1.76 -20.22 -11.36
C ALA A 171 0.47 -20.70 -10.66
N GLU A 172 0.58 -21.64 -9.72
CA GLU A 172 -0.56 -22.10 -8.90
C GLU A 172 -1.13 -20.97 -8.04
N ILE A 173 -0.27 -20.15 -7.41
CA ILE A 173 -0.67 -18.95 -6.67
C ILE A 173 -1.39 -17.97 -7.59
N ALA A 174 -0.92 -17.78 -8.83
CA ALA A 174 -1.56 -16.89 -9.79
C ALA A 174 -2.96 -17.37 -10.21
N GLU A 175 -3.17 -18.69 -10.33
CA GLU A 175 -4.48 -19.29 -10.62
C GLU A 175 -5.43 -19.16 -9.43
N GLU A 176 -4.96 -19.41 -8.21
CA GLU A 176 -5.74 -19.22 -6.99
C GLU A 176 -6.10 -17.74 -6.76
N PHE A 177 -5.19 -16.83 -7.07
CA PHE A 177 -5.43 -15.39 -7.03
C PHE A 177 -6.59 -14.98 -7.94
N ASP A 178 -6.65 -15.48 -9.17
CA ASP A 178 -7.78 -15.22 -10.07
C ASP A 178 -9.09 -15.74 -9.51
N ALA A 179 -9.08 -16.99 -9.04
CA ALA A 179 -10.23 -17.60 -8.42
C ALA A 179 -10.72 -16.81 -7.21
N SER A 180 -9.81 -16.14 -6.48
CA SER A 180 -10.16 -15.24 -5.39
C SER A 180 -10.85 -13.95 -5.86
N LEU A 181 -10.46 -13.40 -7.01
CA LEU A 181 -11.06 -12.16 -7.52
C LEU A 181 -12.40 -12.40 -8.25
N ASP A 182 -12.64 -13.61 -8.74
CA ASP A 182 -13.87 -13.98 -9.45
C ASP A 182 -15.09 -14.16 -8.52
N VAL A 183 -14.90 -14.13 -7.20
CA VAL A 183 -16.00 -14.26 -6.23
C VAL A 183 -16.60 -12.88 -5.91
N ILE A 184 -17.86 -12.69 -6.26
CA ILE A 184 -18.57 -11.43 -6.00
C ILE A 184 -18.72 -11.20 -4.50
N GLY A 185 -18.10 -10.12 -4.02
CA GLY A 185 -18.33 -9.53 -2.70
C GLY A 185 -17.58 -10.18 -1.53
N HIS A 186 -16.92 -11.33 -1.72
CA HIS A 186 -16.08 -11.95 -0.68
C HIS A 186 -14.91 -12.67 -1.34
N ALA A 187 -13.70 -12.14 -1.19
CA ALA A 187 -12.49 -12.84 -1.60
C ALA A 187 -12.35 -14.19 -0.86
N ILE A 188 -11.76 -15.18 -1.52
CA ILE A 188 -11.43 -16.47 -0.91
C ILE A 188 -9.92 -16.56 -0.67
N PRO A 189 -9.45 -17.29 0.36
CA PRO A 189 -8.02 -17.38 0.62
C PRO A 189 -7.26 -18.03 -0.54
N ILE A 190 -6.07 -17.51 -0.83
CA ILE A 190 -5.08 -18.17 -1.69
C ILE A 190 -4.47 -19.30 -0.87
N SER A 191 -4.92 -20.52 -1.11
CA SER A 191 -4.63 -21.72 -0.31
C SER A 191 -3.13 -21.98 -0.17
N ASN A 192 -2.35 -21.77 -1.22
CA ASN A 192 -0.89 -21.92 -1.19
C ASN A 192 -0.19 -20.94 -0.23
N LEU A 193 -0.77 -19.76 -0.01
CA LEU A 193 -0.25 -18.76 0.93
C LEU A 193 -0.86 -18.91 2.33
N ALA A 194 -2.17 -19.17 2.42
CA ALA A 194 -2.90 -19.34 3.67
C ALA A 194 -2.41 -20.52 4.51
N ASN A 195 -2.03 -21.62 3.84
CA ASN A 195 -1.51 -22.84 4.48
C ASN A 195 0.00 -22.80 4.75
N SER A 196 0.65 -21.65 4.55
CA SER A 196 2.07 -21.49 4.87
C SER A 196 2.36 -21.77 6.34
N THR A 197 3.51 -22.37 6.59
CA THR A 197 4.02 -22.72 7.93
C THR A 197 5.04 -21.70 8.46
N ILE A 198 5.16 -20.54 7.80
CA ILE A 198 5.98 -19.45 8.32
C ILE A 198 5.43 -18.97 9.65
N ASP A 199 6.32 -18.90 10.63
CA ASP A 199 6.02 -18.37 11.95
C ASP A 199 5.99 -16.84 11.91
N THR A 200 4.90 -16.25 12.39
CA THR A 200 4.70 -14.81 12.52
C THR A 200 4.76 -14.34 13.97
N SER A 201 5.00 -15.23 14.94
CA SER A 201 4.90 -14.91 16.37
C SER A 201 5.90 -13.86 16.87
N ASP A 202 7.05 -13.75 16.21
CA ASP A 202 8.11 -12.79 16.57
C ASP A 202 7.85 -11.40 15.96
N ILE A 203 6.84 -11.26 15.12
CA ILE A 203 6.48 -10.00 14.47
C ILE A 203 5.38 -9.38 15.32
N SER A 204 5.72 -8.30 16.03
CA SER A 204 4.77 -7.58 16.87
C SER A 204 3.69 -6.91 16.00
N THR A 205 2.63 -7.63 15.65
CA THR A 205 1.49 -7.14 14.84
C THR A 205 0.42 -6.41 15.67
N THR A 206 0.67 -6.13 16.95
CA THR A 206 -0.30 -5.43 17.81
C THR A 206 -0.50 -3.98 17.35
N SER A 207 -1.50 -3.79 16.49
CA SER A 207 -2.11 -2.50 16.19
C SER A 207 -2.63 -1.88 17.48
N SER A 208 -1.99 -0.80 17.93
CA SER A 208 -2.47 0.00 19.05
C SER A 208 -3.17 1.26 18.56
N LEU A 209 -4.04 1.15 17.56
CA LEU A 209 -4.99 2.22 17.26
C LEU A 209 -6.21 2.08 18.18
N LYS A 210 -6.01 2.41 19.45
CA LYS A 210 -7.13 2.78 20.31
C LYS A 210 -7.57 4.17 19.84
N PRO A 211 -8.85 4.40 19.50
CA PRO A 211 -9.34 5.76 19.34
C PRO A 211 -9.15 6.45 20.68
N GLU A 212 -8.21 7.38 20.74
CA GLU A 212 -8.14 8.31 21.86
C GLU A 212 -9.47 9.07 21.84
N PRO A 213 -10.28 9.01 22.91
CA PRO A 213 -11.51 9.77 22.94
C PRO A 213 -11.09 11.23 22.87
N THR A 214 -11.40 11.88 21.75
CA THR A 214 -11.32 13.33 21.61
C THR A 214 -12.02 13.93 22.81
N LYS A 215 -11.22 14.43 23.75
CA LYS A 215 -11.71 15.22 24.87
C LYS A 215 -12.24 16.50 24.23
N ILE A 216 -13.54 16.53 23.98
CA ILE A 216 -14.25 17.74 23.61
C ILE A 216 -14.05 18.69 24.80
N GLU A 217 -13.07 19.58 24.66
CA GLU A 217 -12.90 20.75 25.50
C GLU A 217 -14.21 21.54 25.40
N SER A 218 -15.01 21.45 26.46
CA SER A 218 -16.26 22.18 26.60
C SER A 218 -16.02 23.67 26.46
N GLU A 219 -16.83 24.30 25.62
CA GLU A 219 -17.00 25.73 25.35
C GLU A 219 -16.85 26.70 26.55
N PRO A 220 -16.56 27.98 26.26
CA PRO A 220 -16.01 28.94 27.21
C PRO A 220 -16.99 29.40 28.29
N LYS A 221 -16.43 29.75 29.45
CA LYS A 221 -17.16 30.31 30.61
C LYS A 221 -17.93 31.59 30.24
N PRO A 222 -19.15 31.80 30.77
CA PRO A 222 -19.88 33.05 30.59
C PRO A 222 -19.17 34.20 31.30
N VAL A 223 -19.00 35.32 30.61
CA VAL A 223 -18.54 36.58 31.20
C VAL A 223 -19.66 37.13 32.08
N GLU A 224 -19.41 37.19 33.38
CA GLU A 224 -20.31 37.76 34.37
C GLU A 224 -20.33 39.29 34.22
N ASN A 225 -21.52 39.82 33.91
CA ASN A 225 -21.79 41.26 33.86
C ASN A 225 -21.53 41.88 35.23
N VAL A 226 -20.56 42.80 35.30
CA VAL A 226 -20.38 43.67 36.47
C VAL A 226 -21.50 44.72 36.48
N PRO A 227 -22.32 44.81 37.55
CA PRO A 227 -23.31 45.87 37.66
C PRO A 227 -22.66 47.21 38.05
N ILE A 228 -23.16 48.24 37.37
CA ILE A 228 -22.93 49.67 37.64
C ILE A 228 -23.30 49.97 39.10
N SER A 229 -22.42 50.64 39.84
CA SER A 229 -22.80 51.36 41.06
C SER A 229 -22.67 52.86 40.83
N THR A 230 -23.76 53.52 41.21
CA THR A 230 -24.05 54.96 41.38
C THR A 230 -22.89 55.85 41.76
#